data_AF-A0A959DXY5-F1
#
_entry.id   AF-A0A959DXY5-F1
#
_cell.length_a   1.000
_cell.length_b   1.000
_cell.length_c   1.000
_cell.angle_alpha   90.00
_cell.angle_beta   90.00
_cell.angle_gamma   90.00
#
_symmetry.space_group_name_H-M   'P 1'
#
loop_
_entity.id
_entity.type
_entity.pdbx_description
1 polymer ?
#
loop_
_entity_poly.entity_id
_entity_poly.type
_entity_poly.pdbx_seq_one_letter_code
_entity_poly.pdbx_strand_id
1 'polypeptide(L)'
;MWNYIRESIRRKRARRYTTTYETELDTFDITGIGKILFANWTNPLVEKKRISDEQISFFRKFLKRGDLAVDIGGNVGHMTIPMALAAGKEGKVVTFDPNPYVFEILKKNTSLNPQWTNIDPHPYAITDHPGEFFYNSSEASFNNGGISEDEQSRHGKFRLDHKITGIQLESFLNENYAEKMDRLKLIKIDTEGYDKEIIRSIIPLLKKYKPTVITECFKKNDAAARTEQFNLLSECGYTLYYFSDFTIDAQVEQIRKPEDMMRWQHFDLYAVMED
;
A
#
# COMPACT_ATOMS: atom_id res chain seq x y z
N MET A 1 -34.52 -12.66 0.48
CA MET A 1 -34.45 -12.93 1.93
C MET A 1 -33.44 -14.04 2.28
N TRP A 2 -33.46 -15.19 1.60
CA TRP A 2 -32.56 -16.32 1.88
C TRP A 2 -31.07 -16.02 1.63
N ASN A 3 -30.73 -15.36 0.50
CA ASN A 3 -29.36 -14.93 0.21
C ASN A 3 -28.80 -13.95 1.26
N TYR A 4 -29.64 -13.02 1.74
CA TYR A 4 -29.26 -12.06 2.78
C TYR A 4 -28.90 -12.76 4.10
N ILE A 5 -29.69 -13.76 4.51
CA ILE A 5 -29.42 -14.54 5.73
C ILE A 5 -28.11 -15.33 5.58
N ARG A 6 -27.89 -15.97 4.42
CA ARG A 6 -26.66 -16.72 4.13
C ARG A 6 -25.42 -15.82 4.20
N GLU A 7 -25.46 -14.65 3.58
CA GLU A 7 -24.37 -13.67 3.64
C GLU A 7 -24.15 -13.09 5.04
N SER A 8 -25.23 -12.90 5.81
CA SER A 8 -25.13 -12.50 7.22
C SER A 8 -24.40 -13.55 8.07
N ILE A 9 -24.71 -14.84 7.89
CA ILE A 9 -24.04 -15.94 8.59
C ILE A 9 -22.57 -16.03 8.17
N ARG A 10 -22.27 -15.94 6.87
CA ARG A 10 -20.89 -15.93 6.36
C ARG A 10 -20.07 -14.81 7.00
N ARG A 11 -20.59 -13.58 7.03
CA ARG A 11 -19.93 -12.43 7.71
C ARG A 11 -19.75 -12.66 9.20
N LYS A 12 -20.75 -13.20 9.90
CA LYS A 12 -20.63 -13.51 11.34
C LYS A 12 -19.52 -14.53 11.62
N ARG A 13 -19.37 -15.56 10.78
CA ARG A 13 -18.31 -16.55 10.90
C ARG A 13 -16.94 -15.93 10.59
N ALA A 14 -16.83 -15.18 9.50
CA ALA A 14 -15.60 -14.49 9.09
C ALA A 14 -15.05 -13.52 10.15
N ARG A 15 -15.90 -12.92 10.97
CA ARG A 15 -15.50 -12.04 12.09
C ARG A 15 -14.95 -12.78 13.30
N ARG A 16 -15.16 -14.09 13.41
CA ARG A 16 -14.86 -14.89 14.60
C ARG A 16 -13.72 -15.86 14.39
N TYR A 17 -13.58 -16.39 13.18
CA TYR A 17 -12.64 -17.45 12.88
C TYR A 17 -11.81 -17.08 11.65
N THR A 18 -10.50 -17.26 11.76
CA THR A 18 -9.59 -17.16 10.64
C THR A 18 -9.86 -18.31 9.68
N THR A 19 -10.05 -17.99 8.41
CA THR A 19 -10.38 -18.94 7.35
C THR A 19 -9.83 -18.38 6.05
N THR A 20 -9.26 -19.23 5.21
CA THR A 20 -8.85 -18.86 3.85
C THR A 20 -10.08 -18.79 2.95
N TYR A 21 -10.09 -17.81 2.04
CA TYR A 21 -11.13 -17.69 1.02
C TYR A 21 -10.50 -17.75 -0.35
N GLU A 22 -11.21 -18.34 -1.30
CA GLU A 22 -10.81 -18.37 -2.70
C GLU A 22 -10.88 -16.97 -3.32
N THR A 23 -10.42 -16.86 -4.56
CA THR A 23 -10.55 -15.64 -5.36
C THR A 23 -11.51 -15.86 -6.52
N GLU A 24 -12.30 -14.85 -6.86
CA GLU A 24 -13.06 -14.77 -8.11
C GLU A 24 -12.27 -13.94 -9.13
N LEU A 25 -12.21 -14.39 -10.38
CA LEU A 25 -11.51 -13.65 -11.43
C LEU A 25 -12.46 -12.66 -12.11
N ASP A 26 -12.17 -11.37 -11.99
CA ASP A 26 -12.86 -10.30 -12.69
C ASP A 26 -12.04 -9.81 -13.88
N THR A 27 -12.75 -9.25 -14.86
CA THR A 27 -12.15 -8.59 -16.02
C THR A 27 -12.58 -7.14 -16.04
N PHE A 28 -11.64 -6.24 -16.28
CA PHE A 28 -11.88 -4.81 -16.46
C PHE A 28 -11.36 -4.36 -17.82
N ASP A 29 -12.15 -3.58 -18.55
CA ASP A 29 -11.73 -2.95 -19.80
C ASP A 29 -11.11 -1.59 -19.49
N ILE A 30 -9.82 -1.43 -19.80
CA ILE A 30 -9.05 -0.22 -19.52
C ILE A 30 -8.71 0.50 -20.82
N THR A 31 -8.95 1.80 -20.88
CA THR A 31 -8.75 2.60 -22.09
C THR A 31 -7.27 2.62 -22.51
N GLY A 32 -7.00 2.26 -23.76
CA GLY A 32 -5.64 2.20 -24.32
C GLY A 32 -4.78 1.01 -23.87
N ILE A 33 -5.32 0.13 -23.03
CA ILE A 33 -4.67 -1.12 -22.60
C ILE A 33 -5.51 -2.32 -23.06
N GLY A 34 -6.83 -2.29 -22.86
CA GLY A 34 -7.75 -3.38 -23.13
C GLY A 34 -8.08 -4.15 -21.85
N LYS A 35 -8.37 -5.44 -21.99
CA LYS A 35 -8.79 -6.29 -20.88
C LYS A 35 -7.65 -6.57 -19.92
N ILE A 36 -7.88 -6.30 -18.65
CA ILE A 36 -7.05 -6.75 -17.55
C ILE A 36 -7.84 -7.69 -16.65
N LEU A 37 -7.12 -8.57 -15.96
CA LEU A 37 -7.66 -9.54 -15.03
C LEU A 37 -7.30 -9.17 -13.59
N PHE A 38 -8.23 -9.39 -12.66
CA PHE A 38 -7.99 -9.20 -11.23
C PHE A 38 -8.71 -10.28 -10.43
N ALA A 39 -7.97 -11.00 -9.59
CA ALA A 39 -8.47 -11.97 -8.65
C ALA A 39 -8.97 -11.25 -7.38
N ASN A 40 -10.28 -11.04 -7.30
CA ASN A 40 -10.94 -10.47 -6.13
C ASN A 40 -11.08 -11.52 -5.02
N TRP A 41 -10.76 -11.12 -3.80
CA TRP A 41 -10.89 -12.01 -2.64
C TRP A 41 -12.35 -12.23 -2.28
N THR A 42 -12.81 -13.50 -2.21
CA THR A 42 -14.21 -13.84 -1.91
C THR A 42 -14.55 -13.76 -0.41
N ASN A 43 -13.66 -13.15 0.37
CA ASN A 43 -13.84 -12.90 1.78
C ASN A 43 -15.02 -11.95 2.01
N PRO A 44 -16.06 -12.34 2.78
CA PRO A 44 -17.28 -11.56 2.91
C PRO A 44 -17.12 -10.27 3.74
N LEU A 45 -15.95 -10.04 4.33
CA LEU A 45 -15.59 -8.79 5.02
C LEU A 45 -14.84 -7.81 4.10
N VAL A 46 -14.45 -8.26 2.91
CA VAL A 46 -13.65 -7.48 1.97
C VAL A 46 -14.55 -7.03 0.84
N GLU A 47 -14.54 -5.73 0.59
CA GLU A 47 -15.25 -5.19 -0.56
C GLU A 47 -14.55 -5.62 -1.85
N LYS A 48 -15.37 -5.98 -2.84
CA LYS A 48 -14.89 -6.31 -4.19
C LYS A 48 -14.20 -5.09 -4.80
N LYS A 49 -12.93 -5.23 -5.13
CA LYS A 49 -12.09 -4.18 -5.70
C LYS A 49 -12.37 -4.02 -7.20
N ARG A 50 -12.25 -2.78 -7.67
CA ARG A 50 -12.34 -2.41 -9.07
C ARG A 50 -11.07 -1.68 -9.48
N ILE A 51 -10.65 -1.91 -10.73
CA ILE A 51 -9.57 -1.17 -11.38
C ILE A 51 -10.20 -0.27 -12.44
N SER A 52 -9.84 1.01 -12.45
CA SER A 52 -10.42 1.99 -13.37
C SER A 52 -9.37 2.88 -14.07
N ASP A 53 -9.78 3.53 -15.16
CA ASP A 53 -8.96 4.47 -15.91
C ASP A 53 -8.56 5.70 -15.07
N GLU A 54 -9.43 6.13 -14.16
CA GLU A 54 -9.19 7.26 -13.27
C GLU A 54 -8.08 6.97 -12.27
N GLN A 55 -7.99 5.73 -11.77
CA GLN A 55 -6.89 5.29 -10.89
C GLN A 55 -5.56 5.27 -11.61
N ILE A 56 -5.54 4.73 -12.83
CA ILE A 56 -4.33 4.69 -13.64
C ILE A 56 -3.90 6.13 -14.01
N SER A 57 -4.86 7.00 -14.31
CA SER A 57 -4.62 8.41 -14.60
C SER A 57 -4.08 9.18 -13.40
N PHE A 58 -4.56 8.88 -12.19
CA PHE A 58 -4.00 9.42 -10.96
C PHE A 58 -2.50 9.07 -10.82
N PHE A 59 -2.13 7.80 -10.98
CA PHE A 59 -0.72 7.40 -10.89
C PHE A 59 0.15 7.95 -12.03
N ARG A 60 -0.42 8.18 -13.23
CA ARG A 60 0.26 8.83 -14.36
C ARG A 60 0.65 10.29 -14.10
N LYS A 61 0.12 10.94 -13.05
CA LYS A 61 0.63 12.24 -12.59
C LYS A 61 2.08 12.15 -12.11
N PHE A 62 2.48 10.99 -11.59
CA PHE A 62 3.77 10.78 -10.91
C PHE A 62 4.66 9.77 -11.63
N LEU A 63 4.07 8.84 -12.39
CA LEU A 63 4.76 7.78 -13.11
C LEU A 63 4.68 7.97 -14.62
N LYS A 64 5.79 7.70 -15.29
CA LYS A 64 5.91 7.56 -16.74
C LYS A 64 6.31 6.13 -17.09
N ARG A 65 6.17 5.80 -18.37
CA ARG A 65 6.57 4.48 -18.88
C ARG A 65 8.03 4.20 -18.59
N GLY A 66 8.28 3.04 -17.99
CA GLY A 66 9.61 2.58 -17.63
C GLY A 66 10.08 2.99 -16.22
N ASP A 67 9.35 3.84 -15.51
CA ASP A 67 9.74 4.22 -14.15
C ASP A 67 9.69 3.04 -13.17
N LEU A 68 10.45 3.19 -12.08
CA LEU A 68 10.44 2.31 -10.93
C LEU A 68 9.52 2.91 -9.86
N ALA A 69 8.59 2.09 -9.37
CA ALA A 69 7.75 2.41 -8.23
C ALA A 69 7.89 1.35 -7.13
N VAL A 70 7.67 1.77 -5.89
CA VAL A 70 7.64 0.90 -4.72
C VAL A 70 6.27 1.02 -4.05
N ASP A 71 5.67 -0.11 -3.70
CA ASP A 71 4.37 -0.18 -3.01
C ASP A 71 4.50 -0.98 -1.70
N ILE A 72 4.52 -0.28 -0.57
CA ILE A 72 4.66 -0.86 0.77
C ILE A 72 3.27 -0.97 1.39
N GLY A 73 2.89 -2.20 1.75
CA GLY A 73 1.51 -2.53 2.10
C GLY A 73 0.65 -2.79 0.87
N GLY A 74 1.18 -3.57 -0.08
CA GLY A 74 0.51 -3.83 -1.35
C GLY A 74 -0.84 -4.55 -1.23
N ASN A 75 -1.10 -5.21 -0.09
CA ASN A 75 -2.32 -5.98 0.19
C ASN A 75 -2.64 -6.92 -0.99
N VAL A 76 -3.88 -6.99 -1.46
CA VAL A 76 -4.26 -7.81 -2.63
C VAL A 76 -3.82 -7.23 -3.98
N GLY A 77 -3.07 -6.13 -3.99
CA GLY A 77 -2.56 -5.48 -5.21
C GLY A 77 -3.49 -4.43 -5.80
N HIS A 78 -4.46 -3.93 -5.02
CA HIS A 78 -5.47 -2.98 -5.53
C HIS A 78 -4.84 -1.69 -6.06
N MET A 79 -3.81 -1.17 -5.38
CA MET A 79 -3.03 0.00 -5.84
C MET A 79 -1.80 -0.39 -6.66
N THR A 80 -1.21 -1.56 -6.40
CA THR A 80 -0.07 -2.09 -7.15
C THR A 80 -0.37 -2.23 -8.65
N ILE A 81 -1.54 -2.77 -9.02
CA ILE A 81 -1.89 -2.99 -10.42
C ILE A 81 -2.03 -1.67 -11.19
N PRO A 82 -2.80 -0.66 -10.75
CA PRO A 82 -2.84 0.66 -11.38
C PRO A 82 -1.47 1.34 -11.48
N MET A 83 -0.65 1.27 -10.42
CA MET A 83 0.74 1.78 -10.44
C MET A 83 1.55 1.11 -11.55
N ALA A 84 1.44 -0.20 -11.70
CA ALA A 84 2.17 -0.95 -12.72
C ALA A 84 1.66 -0.69 -14.14
N LEU A 85 0.36 -0.46 -14.32
CA LEU A 85 -0.22 -0.05 -15.61
C LEU A 85 0.20 1.37 -15.99
N ALA A 86 0.38 2.27 -15.01
CA ALA A 86 0.91 3.60 -15.23
C ALA A 86 2.40 3.57 -15.62
N ALA A 87 3.23 2.79 -14.91
CA ALA A 87 4.63 2.57 -15.24
C ALA A 87 4.84 1.75 -16.52
N GLY A 88 3.83 1.01 -16.96
CA GLY A 88 3.86 0.18 -18.17
C GLY A 88 4.80 -1.03 -18.07
N LYS A 89 4.82 -1.84 -19.14
CA LYS A 89 5.58 -3.09 -19.16
C LYS A 89 7.09 -2.89 -19.05
N GLU A 90 7.61 -1.77 -19.55
CA GLU A 90 9.02 -1.42 -19.48
C GLU A 90 9.41 -0.90 -18.09
N GLY A 91 8.43 -0.57 -17.24
CA GLY A 91 8.63 -0.13 -15.86
C GLY A 91 8.86 -1.29 -14.91
N LYS A 92 8.90 -0.97 -13.63
CA LYS A 92 8.89 -1.99 -12.58
C LYS A 92 8.18 -1.47 -11.34
N VAL A 93 7.30 -2.30 -10.76
CA VAL A 93 6.75 -2.07 -9.43
C VAL A 93 7.28 -3.15 -8.50
N VAL A 94 7.94 -2.75 -7.42
CA VAL A 94 8.33 -3.65 -6.34
C VAL A 94 7.32 -3.48 -5.22
N THR A 95 6.64 -4.55 -4.82
CA THR A 95 5.56 -4.48 -3.82
C THR A 95 5.84 -5.38 -2.63
N PHE A 96 5.50 -4.91 -1.45
CA PHE A 96 5.77 -5.58 -0.18
C PHE A 96 4.48 -5.74 0.61
N ASP A 97 4.19 -6.96 1.04
CA ASP A 97 3.15 -7.20 2.05
C ASP A 97 3.54 -8.42 2.92
N PRO A 98 3.72 -8.27 4.24
CA PRO A 98 4.14 -9.36 5.11
C PRO A 98 3.03 -10.37 5.44
N ASN A 99 1.78 -10.05 5.16
CA ASN A 99 0.66 -10.86 5.62
C ASN A 99 0.44 -12.05 4.67
N PRO A 100 0.64 -13.29 5.16
CA PRO A 100 0.64 -14.47 4.29
C PRO A 100 -0.72 -14.73 3.63
N TYR A 101 -1.83 -14.28 4.22
CA TYR A 101 -3.16 -14.49 3.66
C TYR A 101 -3.44 -13.60 2.44
N VAL A 102 -3.03 -12.32 2.51
CA VAL A 102 -3.19 -11.40 1.38
C VAL A 102 -2.07 -11.55 0.36
N PHE A 103 -0.86 -11.95 0.79
CA PHE A 103 0.29 -12.12 -0.08
C PHE A 103 0.07 -13.18 -1.17
N GLU A 104 -0.64 -14.28 -0.87
CA GLU A 104 -0.99 -15.27 -1.90
C GLU A 104 -1.88 -14.68 -2.99
N ILE A 105 -2.75 -13.74 -2.64
CA ILE A 105 -3.63 -13.03 -3.58
C ILE A 105 -2.85 -11.97 -4.34
N LEU A 106 -1.95 -11.25 -3.66
CA LEU A 106 -1.02 -10.30 -4.28
C LEU A 106 -0.21 -11.01 -5.37
N LYS A 107 0.46 -12.10 -5.02
CA LYS A 107 1.28 -12.91 -5.94
C LYS A 107 0.47 -13.40 -7.13
N LYS A 108 -0.79 -13.79 -6.92
CA LYS A 108 -1.69 -14.13 -8.03
C LYS A 108 -1.92 -12.90 -8.91
N ASN A 109 -2.38 -11.79 -8.35
CA ASN A 109 -2.73 -10.58 -9.09
C ASN A 109 -1.56 -9.98 -9.88
N THR A 110 -0.36 -9.99 -9.32
CA THR A 110 0.84 -9.48 -10.01
C THR A 110 1.23 -10.31 -11.23
N SER A 111 0.81 -11.58 -11.29
CA SER A 111 1.07 -12.50 -12.41
C SER A 111 -0.01 -12.50 -13.51
N LEU A 112 -1.17 -11.90 -13.28
CA LEU A 112 -2.33 -12.02 -14.17
C LEU A 112 -2.25 -11.20 -15.47
N ASN A 113 -1.45 -10.14 -15.49
CA ASN A 113 -1.39 -9.17 -16.59
C ASN A 113 0.04 -8.98 -17.17
N PRO A 114 0.79 -10.06 -17.44
CA PRO A 114 2.23 -9.98 -17.74
C PRO A 114 2.53 -9.26 -19.06
N GLN A 115 1.55 -9.07 -19.94
CA GLN A 115 1.69 -8.31 -21.18
C GLN A 115 1.69 -6.79 -20.95
N TRP A 116 1.15 -6.32 -19.81
CA TRP A 116 1.00 -4.89 -19.50
C TRP A 116 1.87 -4.43 -18.34
N THR A 117 2.19 -5.32 -17.41
CA THR A 117 2.85 -4.98 -16.15
C THR A 117 4.16 -5.76 -15.94
N ASN A 118 5.00 -5.23 -15.06
CA ASN A 118 6.22 -5.87 -14.57
C ASN A 118 6.31 -5.61 -13.06
N ILE A 119 5.86 -6.60 -12.28
CA ILE A 119 5.67 -6.45 -10.83
C ILE A 119 6.44 -7.54 -10.11
N ASP A 120 7.04 -7.18 -8.99
CA ASP A 120 7.88 -8.04 -8.17
C ASP A 120 7.38 -8.03 -6.71
N PRO A 121 6.55 -9.02 -6.31
CA PRO A 121 5.98 -9.08 -4.96
C PRO A 121 6.90 -9.79 -3.96
N HIS A 122 7.04 -9.22 -2.76
CA HIS A 122 7.87 -9.74 -1.68
C HIS A 122 7.10 -9.86 -0.34
N PRO A 123 7.22 -10.99 0.39
CA PRO A 123 6.47 -11.25 1.61
C PRO A 123 7.14 -10.64 2.85
N TYR A 124 7.60 -9.40 2.75
CA TYR A 124 8.34 -8.71 3.81
C TYR A 124 7.60 -7.48 4.31
N ALA A 125 7.76 -7.16 5.59
CA ALA A 125 7.47 -5.82 6.08
C ALA A 125 8.67 -4.93 5.78
N ILE A 126 8.41 -3.68 5.39
CA ILE A 126 9.47 -2.67 5.39
C ILE A 126 9.52 -2.05 6.77
N THR A 127 10.71 -2.04 7.36
CA THR A 127 10.96 -1.59 8.73
C THR A 127 12.23 -0.74 8.79
N ASP A 128 12.38 0.02 9.87
CA ASP A 128 13.57 0.85 10.10
C ASP A 128 14.81 0.03 10.50
N HIS A 129 14.62 -1.23 10.90
CA HIS A 129 15.66 -2.21 11.18
C HIS A 129 15.24 -3.62 10.77
N PRO A 130 16.16 -4.50 10.34
CA PRO A 130 15.83 -5.88 10.02
C PRO A 130 15.48 -6.67 11.29
N GLY A 131 14.55 -7.63 11.19
CA GLY A 131 14.17 -8.45 12.34
C GLY A 131 12.89 -9.24 12.15
N GLU A 132 12.41 -9.82 13.25
CA GLU A 132 11.13 -10.51 13.29
C GLU A 132 10.10 -9.71 14.10
N PHE A 133 8.93 -9.49 13.52
CA PHE A 133 7.87 -8.67 14.09
C PHE A 133 6.58 -9.48 14.28
N PHE A 134 5.79 -9.12 15.29
CA PHE A 134 4.42 -9.62 15.38
C PHE A 134 3.55 -8.93 14.34
N TYR A 135 2.56 -9.64 13.79
CA TYR A 135 1.54 -9.05 12.91
C TYR A 135 0.16 -9.17 13.55
N ASN A 136 -0.49 -8.03 13.73
CA ASN A 136 -1.77 -7.91 14.42
C ASN A 136 -2.85 -7.42 13.46
N SER A 137 -4.05 -7.99 13.57
CA SER A 137 -5.23 -7.56 12.83
C SER A 137 -6.41 -7.28 13.74
N SER A 138 -7.21 -6.27 13.36
CA SER A 138 -8.48 -6.00 14.03
C SER A 138 -9.56 -7.03 13.67
N GLU A 139 -9.35 -7.84 12.63
CA GLU A 139 -10.31 -8.80 12.09
C GLU A 139 -9.72 -10.21 11.94
N ALA A 140 -10.55 -11.24 12.09
CA ALA A 140 -10.09 -12.64 12.00
C ALA A 140 -9.68 -13.02 10.58
N SER A 141 -10.17 -12.29 9.58
CA SER A 141 -9.85 -12.43 8.18
C SER A 141 -8.42 -12.04 7.83
N PHE A 142 -7.74 -11.26 8.68
CA PHE A 142 -6.45 -10.64 8.35
C PHE A 142 -6.49 -9.92 7.00
N ASN A 143 -7.55 -9.18 6.69
CA ASN A 143 -7.55 -8.36 5.47
C ASN A 143 -6.63 -7.14 5.60
N ASN A 144 -6.63 -6.54 6.78
CA ASN A 144 -5.78 -5.42 7.13
C ASN A 144 -5.09 -5.74 8.46
N GLY A 145 -3.92 -5.15 8.67
CA GLY A 145 -3.15 -5.34 9.89
C GLY A 145 -1.81 -4.63 9.81
N GLY A 146 -1.21 -4.47 10.98
CA GLY A 146 0.06 -3.77 11.15
C GLY A 146 1.03 -4.61 11.96
N ILE A 147 2.31 -4.25 11.84
CA ILE A 147 3.38 -4.89 12.60
C ILE A 147 3.46 -4.31 14.02
N SER A 148 4.07 -5.08 14.93
CA SER A 148 4.41 -4.63 16.27
C SER A 148 5.64 -5.37 16.80
N GLU A 149 6.48 -4.68 17.55
CA GLU A 149 7.64 -5.27 18.23
C GLU A 149 7.26 -5.91 19.56
N ASP A 150 6.23 -5.39 20.22
CA ASP A 150 5.78 -5.86 21.53
C ASP A 150 4.77 -6.99 21.38
N GLU A 151 5.10 -8.14 21.97
CA GLU A 151 4.20 -9.29 22.03
C GLU A 151 2.88 -8.97 22.73
N GLN A 152 2.91 -8.09 23.74
CA GLN A 152 1.75 -7.70 24.53
C GLN A 152 0.91 -6.62 23.86
N SER A 153 1.42 -6.03 22.77
CA SER A 153 0.69 -5.05 22.00
C SER A 153 -0.52 -5.69 21.32
N ARG A 154 -1.69 -5.53 21.94
CA ARG A 154 -3.00 -5.90 21.39
C ARG A 154 -3.51 -4.83 20.44
N HIS A 155 -2.69 -4.35 19.51
CA HIS A 155 -3.15 -3.42 18.47
C HIS A 155 -4.21 -4.00 17.51
N GLY A 156 -4.55 -5.28 17.69
CA GLY A 156 -5.67 -5.97 17.07
C GLY A 156 -6.33 -6.99 18.02
N LYS A 157 -7.44 -7.57 17.58
CA LYS A 157 -8.11 -8.70 18.28
C LYS A 157 -7.48 -10.04 17.92
N PHE A 158 -6.75 -10.09 16.81
CA PHE A 158 -6.15 -11.28 16.23
C PHE A 158 -4.67 -11.02 15.96
N ARG A 159 -3.88 -12.08 16.05
CA ARG A 159 -2.43 -12.07 15.83
C ARG A 159 -2.05 -13.31 15.04
N LEU A 160 -1.07 -13.20 14.14
CA LEU A 160 -0.51 -14.39 13.50
C LEU A 160 0.19 -15.27 14.54
N ASP A 161 0.15 -16.59 14.33
CA ASP A 161 0.80 -17.55 15.22
C ASP A 161 2.33 -17.55 15.07
N HIS A 162 2.85 -16.95 14.00
CA HIS A 162 4.27 -16.77 13.72
C HIS A 162 4.60 -15.29 13.51
N LYS A 163 5.86 -14.94 13.72
CA LYS A 163 6.38 -13.61 13.38
C LYS A 163 6.61 -13.51 11.87
N ILE A 164 6.56 -12.27 11.37
CA ILE A 164 6.90 -11.94 10.00
C ILE A 164 8.30 -11.35 9.93
N THR A 165 8.93 -11.40 8.77
CA THR A 165 10.27 -10.83 8.55
C THR A 165 10.15 -9.36 8.11
N GLY A 166 10.83 -8.49 8.85
CA GLY A 166 11.06 -7.09 8.50
C GLY A 166 12.44 -6.88 7.85
N ILE A 167 12.49 -6.05 6.81
CA ILE A 167 13.72 -5.68 6.09
C ILE A 167 13.78 -4.17 5.86
N GLN A 168 14.99 -3.66 5.63
CA GLN A 168 15.19 -2.26 5.26
C GLN A 168 15.07 -2.07 3.75
N LEU A 169 14.25 -1.10 3.33
CA LEU A 169 13.99 -0.84 1.91
C LEU A 169 15.25 -0.45 1.13
N GLU A 170 16.07 0.46 1.68
CA GLU A 170 17.25 0.96 0.98
C GLU A 170 18.25 -0.15 0.65
N SER A 171 18.59 -0.99 1.63
CA SER A 171 19.48 -2.14 1.41
C SER A 171 18.91 -3.08 0.36
N PHE A 172 17.63 -3.43 0.47
CA PHE A 172 16.96 -4.32 -0.48
C PHE A 172 16.96 -3.78 -1.91
N LEU A 173 16.66 -2.49 -2.08
CA LEU A 173 16.63 -1.86 -3.39
C LEU A 173 18.03 -1.74 -4.01
N ASN A 174 19.04 -1.37 -3.22
CA ASN A 174 20.41 -1.29 -3.69
C ASN A 174 20.96 -2.67 -4.09
N GLU A 175 20.62 -3.73 -3.37
CA GLU A 175 21.07 -5.09 -3.69
C GLU A 175 20.39 -5.67 -4.94
N ASN A 176 19.07 -5.44 -5.09
CA ASN A 176 18.27 -6.15 -6.10
C ASN A 176 17.94 -5.30 -7.33
N TYR A 177 18.02 -3.97 -7.22
CA TYR A 177 17.55 -3.04 -8.26
C TYR A 177 18.47 -1.82 -8.46
N ALA A 178 19.75 -1.89 -8.10
CA ALA A 178 20.73 -0.79 -8.27
C ALA A 178 20.62 -0.09 -9.65
N GLU A 179 20.59 -0.87 -10.72
CA GLU A 179 20.53 -0.39 -12.13
C GLU A 179 19.22 0.35 -12.50
N LYS A 180 18.23 0.37 -11.60
CA LYS A 180 16.93 1.03 -11.82
C LYS A 180 16.68 2.17 -10.86
N MET A 181 17.58 2.42 -9.91
CA MET A 181 17.35 3.40 -8.84
C MET A 181 17.20 4.84 -9.37
N ASP A 182 17.89 5.21 -10.45
CA ASP A 182 17.72 6.52 -11.10
C ASP A 182 16.31 6.73 -11.69
N ARG A 183 15.55 5.65 -11.84
CA ARG A 183 14.17 5.65 -12.32
C ARG A 183 13.15 5.57 -11.18
N LEU A 184 13.58 5.58 -9.92
CA LEU A 184 12.67 5.58 -8.76
C LEU A 184 11.88 6.89 -8.74
N LYS A 185 10.57 6.82 -9.04
CA LYS A 185 9.69 8.01 -9.12
C LYS A 185 8.55 8.03 -8.13
N LEU A 186 8.19 6.88 -7.57
CA LEU A 186 7.08 6.78 -6.62
C LEU A 186 7.37 5.76 -5.52
N ILE A 187 7.11 6.13 -4.28
CA ILE A 187 7.02 5.23 -3.13
C ILE A 187 5.64 5.42 -2.50
N LYS A 188 4.80 4.39 -2.51
CA LYS A 188 3.57 4.33 -1.72
C LYS A 188 3.85 3.61 -0.39
N ILE A 189 3.32 4.13 0.71
CA ILE A 189 3.43 3.60 2.06
C ILE A 189 2.03 3.55 2.66
N ASP A 190 1.59 2.37 3.08
CA ASP A 190 0.26 2.16 3.66
C ASP A 190 0.33 0.95 4.58
N THR A 191 0.74 1.19 5.82
CA THR A 191 1.14 0.11 6.74
C THR A 191 0.38 0.13 8.05
N GLU A 192 -0.82 0.74 8.04
CA GLU A 192 -1.73 0.82 9.18
C GLU A 192 -1.05 1.41 10.45
N GLY A 193 -0.20 2.43 10.23
CA GLY A 193 0.39 3.26 11.29
C GLY A 193 1.90 3.16 11.52
N TYR A 194 2.61 2.28 10.80
CA TYR A 194 4.08 2.20 10.83
C TYR A 194 4.76 3.10 9.76
N ASP A 195 3.94 3.92 9.08
CA ASP A 195 4.35 4.75 7.95
C ASP A 195 5.45 5.75 8.29
N LYS A 196 5.37 6.42 9.45
CA LYS A 196 6.36 7.43 9.88
C LYS A 196 7.73 6.80 10.17
N GLU A 197 7.77 5.60 10.74
CA GLU A 197 8.99 4.83 10.97
C GLU A 197 9.65 4.48 9.64
N ILE A 198 8.86 4.03 8.67
CA ILE A 198 9.34 3.75 7.31
C ILE A 198 9.90 5.01 6.66
N ILE A 199 9.12 6.11 6.65
CA ILE A 199 9.54 7.40 6.09
C ILE A 199 10.88 7.84 6.68
N ARG A 200 11.04 7.76 8.00
CA ARG A 200 12.30 8.10 8.69
C ARG A 200 13.46 7.24 8.20
N SER A 201 13.25 5.93 8.05
CA SER A 201 14.28 5.00 7.59
C SER A 201 14.72 5.23 6.14
N ILE A 202 13.86 5.81 5.30
CA ILE A 202 14.12 6.00 3.87
C ILE A 202 14.53 7.43 3.51
N ILE A 203 14.78 8.32 4.48
CA ILE A 203 15.26 9.69 4.25
C ILE A 203 16.43 9.76 3.23
N PRO A 204 17.45 8.88 3.27
CA PRO A 204 18.52 8.88 2.27
C PRO A 204 18.01 8.70 0.83
N LEU A 205 17.04 7.80 0.62
CA LEU A 205 16.38 7.61 -0.68
C LEU A 205 15.59 8.86 -1.10
N LEU A 206 14.84 9.45 -0.16
CA LEU A 206 14.04 10.64 -0.41
C LEU A 206 14.88 11.84 -0.84
N LYS A 207 16.04 12.04 -0.20
CA LYS A 207 16.98 13.12 -0.54
C LYS A 207 17.72 12.87 -1.85
N LYS A 208 18.11 11.62 -2.13
CA LYS A 208 18.91 11.27 -3.31
C LYS A 208 18.09 11.21 -4.59
N TYR A 209 16.99 10.46 -4.58
CA TYR A 209 16.23 10.15 -5.79
C TYR A 209 14.98 11.01 -5.96
N LYS A 210 14.57 11.73 -4.90
CA LYS A 210 13.42 12.64 -4.91
C LYS A 210 12.12 12.01 -5.46
N PRO A 211 11.77 10.75 -5.10
CA PRO A 211 10.51 10.16 -5.58
C PRO A 211 9.32 10.89 -4.98
N THR A 212 8.19 10.91 -5.69
CA THR A 212 6.92 11.23 -5.04
C THR A 212 6.68 10.20 -3.92
N VAL A 213 6.21 10.66 -2.77
CA VAL A 213 5.78 9.78 -1.67
C VAL A 213 4.27 9.86 -1.54
N ILE A 214 3.58 8.72 -1.52
CA ILE A 214 2.18 8.63 -1.11
C ILE A 214 2.15 7.89 0.21
N THR A 215 1.50 8.42 1.25
CA THR A 215 1.47 7.79 2.57
C THR A 215 0.12 7.97 3.26
N GLU A 216 -0.26 6.98 4.05
CA GLU A 216 -1.44 7.02 4.89
C GLU A 216 -1.16 7.78 6.20
N CYS A 217 -2.08 8.67 6.56
CA CYS A 217 -2.18 9.19 7.92
C CYS A 217 -3.20 8.35 8.70
N PHE A 218 -2.69 7.39 9.47
CA PHE A 218 -3.52 6.41 10.15
C PHE A 218 -4.37 7.02 11.28
N LYS A 219 -5.61 6.53 11.42
CA LYS A 219 -6.58 7.10 12.38
C LYS A 219 -6.16 7.01 13.85
N LYS A 220 -5.27 6.07 14.19
CA LYS A 220 -4.76 5.91 15.56
C LYS A 220 -3.53 6.78 15.85
N ASN A 221 -2.99 7.49 14.85
CA ASN A 221 -1.89 8.42 15.07
C ASN A 221 -2.40 9.62 15.87
N ASP A 222 -1.73 9.90 16.99
CA ASP A 222 -1.97 11.09 17.78
C ASP A 222 -1.40 12.35 17.12
N ALA A 223 -1.59 13.51 17.75
CA ALA A 223 -1.13 14.78 17.19
C ALA A 223 0.41 14.85 17.04
N ALA A 224 1.17 14.20 17.93
CA ALA A 224 2.62 14.20 17.86
C ALA A 224 3.10 13.35 16.67
N ALA A 225 2.57 12.15 16.51
CA ALA A 225 2.89 11.26 15.39
C ALA A 225 2.53 11.88 14.03
N ARG A 226 1.38 12.57 13.94
CA ARG A 226 0.98 13.30 12.72
C ARG A 226 1.88 14.47 12.40
N THR A 227 2.30 15.22 13.43
CA THR A 227 3.24 16.34 13.29
C THR A 227 4.59 15.83 12.82
N GLU A 228 5.05 14.73 13.37
CA GLU A 228 6.29 14.09 12.97
C GLU A 228 6.25 13.59 11.53
N GLN A 229 5.18 12.90 11.11
CA GLN A 229 5.01 12.47 9.72
C GLN A 229 5.08 13.64 8.74
N PHE A 230 4.45 14.78 9.08
CA PHE A 230 4.57 16.01 8.30
C PHE A 230 6.02 16.51 8.23
N ASN A 231 6.68 16.64 9.38
CA ASN A 231 8.05 17.18 9.49
C ASN A 231 9.07 16.33 8.72
N LEU A 232 8.99 15.00 8.82
CA LEU A 232 9.91 14.09 8.12
C LEU A 232 9.95 14.35 6.60
N LEU A 233 8.80 14.67 6.00
CA LEU A 233 8.69 14.96 4.58
C LEU A 233 9.03 16.43 4.27
N SER A 234 8.48 17.38 5.04
CA SER A 234 8.68 18.81 4.79
C SER A 234 10.13 19.26 5.00
N GLU A 235 10.82 18.71 6.00
CA GLU A 235 12.26 18.96 6.23
C GLU A 235 13.17 18.35 5.14
N CYS A 236 12.65 17.36 4.39
CA CYS A 236 13.32 16.87 3.18
C CYS A 236 13.06 17.75 1.95
N GLY A 237 12.28 18.83 2.08
CA GLY A 237 11.96 19.78 1.01
C GLY A 237 10.69 19.45 0.23
N TYR A 238 9.87 18.49 0.69
CA TYR A 238 8.65 18.12 0.00
C TYR A 238 7.49 19.06 0.33
N THR A 239 6.66 19.34 -0.68
CA THR A 239 5.34 19.93 -0.50
C THR A 239 4.28 18.82 -0.41
N LEU A 240 3.45 18.89 0.63
CA LEU A 240 2.46 17.86 0.94
C LEU A 240 1.06 18.29 0.51
N TYR A 241 0.27 17.32 0.07
CA TYR A 241 -1.10 17.50 -0.38
C TYR A 241 -1.98 16.35 0.12
N TYR A 242 -3.07 16.70 0.80
CA TYR A 242 -4.20 15.81 0.99
C TYR A 242 -4.86 15.56 -0.35
N PHE A 243 -5.37 14.35 -0.55
CA PHE A 243 -6.29 14.03 -1.64
C PHE A 243 -7.41 13.11 -1.18
N SER A 244 -8.60 13.23 -1.77
CA SER A 244 -9.79 12.51 -1.28
C SER A 244 -9.90 11.05 -1.74
N ASP A 245 -9.29 10.70 -2.88
CA ASP A 245 -9.34 9.35 -3.46
C ASP A 245 -8.25 9.18 -4.54
N PHE A 246 -7.91 7.94 -4.89
CA PHE A 246 -6.97 7.59 -5.97
C PHE A 246 -7.60 7.76 -7.35
N THR A 247 -8.23 8.91 -7.63
CA THR A 247 -8.80 9.24 -8.94
C THR A 247 -8.24 10.56 -9.43
N ILE A 248 -8.16 10.75 -10.75
CA ILE A 248 -7.60 11.97 -11.34
C ILE A 248 -8.38 13.23 -10.95
N ASP A 249 -9.68 13.10 -10.70
CA ASP A 249 -10.61 14.20 -10.35
C ASP A 249 -10.78 14.38 -8.83
N ALA A 250 -9.97 13.68 -8.02
CA ALA A 250 -10.04 13.77 -6.56
C ALA A 250 -9.80 15.21 -6.08
N GLN A 251 -10.51 15.61 -5.02
CA GLN A 251 -10.26 16.87 -4.36
C GLN A 251 -8.85 16.85 -3.77
N VAL A 252 -8.06 17.87 -4.06
CA VAL A 252 -6.70 18.05 -3.54
C VAL A 252 -6.63 19.32 -2.71
N GLU A 253 -5.99 19.23 -1.54
CA GLU A 253 -5.70 20.39 -0.69
C GLU A 253 -4.25 20.36 -0.21
N GLN A 254 -3.53 21.47 -0.33
CA GLN A 254 -2.17 21.58 0.18
C GLN A 254 -2.15 21.58 1.71
N ILE A 255 -1.30 20.74 2.29
CA ILE A 255 -1.02 20.68 3.74
C ILE A 255 0.18 21.58 3.98
N ARG A 256 -0.02 22.77 4.55
CA ARG A 256 1.03 23.80 4.63
C ARG A 256 1.80 23.76 5.94
N LYS A 257 1.21 23.20 6.97
CA LYS A 257 1.75 23.15 8.34
C LYS A 257 1.22 21.93 9.09
N PRO A 258 1.88 21.48 10.16
CA PRO A 258 1.47 20.28 10.90
C PRO A 258 0.02 20.29 11.38
N GLU A 259 -0.53 21.45 11.74
CA GLU A 259 -1.92 21.55 12.24
C GLU A 259 -2.95 21.17 11.17
N ASP A 260 -2.61 21.30 9.89
CA ASP A 260 -3.51 20.92 8.79
C ASP A 260 -3.74 19.39 8.76
N MET A 261 -2.79 18.58 9.25
CA MET A 261 -2.91 17.12 9.38
C MET A 261 -4.00 16.67 10.37
N MET A 262 -4.53 17.60 11.17
CA MET A 262 -5.55 17.31 12.20
C MET A 262 -6.98 17.43 11.67
N ARG A 263 -7.16 17.96 10.45
CA ARG A 263 -8.48 18.22 9.87
C ARG A 263 -9.24 16.94 9.50
N TRP A 264 -8.53 15.86 9.25
CA TRP A 264 -9.09 14.58 8.84
C TRP A 264 -8.73 13.47 9.82
N GLN A 265 -9.69 12.60 10.13
CA GLN A 265 -9.47 11.47 11.04
C GLN A 265 -8.51 10.44 10.42
N HIS A 266 -8.64 10.16 9.13
CA HIS A 266 -7.88 9.18 8.38
C HIS A 266 -7.85 9.62 6.92
N PHE A 267 -6.69 9.61 6.29
CA PHE A 267 -6.55 10.13 4.94
C PHE A 267 -5.22 9.71 4.31
N ASP A 268 -5.18 9.73 3.00
CA ASP A 268 -3.95 9.67 2.23
C ASP A 268 -3.43 11.08 1.92
N LEU A 269 -2.12 11.20 1.86
CA LEU A 269 -1.45 12.37 1.33
C LEU A 269 -0.40 11.96 0.31
N TYR A 270 -0.12 12.84 -0.64
CA TYR A 270 1.08 12.73 -1.46
C TYR A 270 2.02 13.91 -1.19
N ALA A 271 3.31 13.64 -1.27
CA ALA A 271 4.37 14.60 -1.09
C ALA A 271 5.23 14.61 -2.35
N VAL A 272 5.46 15.79 -2.91
CA VAL A 272 6.28 16.01 -4.12
C VAL A 272 7.37 17.04 -3.85
N MET A 273 8.53 16.87 -4.47
CA MET A 273 9.52 17.95 -4.53
C MET A 273 9.09 18.91 -5.64
N GLU A 274 8.98 20.19 -5.33
CA GLU A 274 8.82 21.22 -6.37
C GLU A 274 10.17 21.40 -7.09
N ASP A 275 10.12 21.46 -8.43
CA ASP A 275 11.28 21.67 -9.31
C ASP A 275 11.82 23.11 -9.22
#